data_AF-A0A411HQW9-F1
#
_entry.id   AF-A0A411HQW9-F1
#
_cell.length_a   1.000
_cell.length_b   1.000
_cell.length_c   1.000
_cell.angle_alpha   90.00
_cell.angle_beta   90.00
_cell.angle_gamma   90.00
#
_symmetry.space_group_name_H-M   'P 1'
#
loop_
_entity.id
_entity.type
_entity.pdbx_description
1 polymer ?
#
loop_
_entity_poly.entity_id
_entity_poly.type
_entity_poly.pdbx_seq_one_letter_code
_entity_poly.pdbx_strand_id
1 'polypeptide(L)'
;TRDIAFQAVKTTGKSAPTDDSGLRACLTPEMLKNMGVNTGAFPLLAKAAAGSCPDLASAIPAARTRFDFAQQRLDISIPQAAMVASARGYIPPQYWDEGINALLLNYTFTGANSQDRSPGGSAENSYFLGLNSGLNLGAWRLRDYSTWNANSGDQ
;
A
#
# COMPACT_ATOMS: atom_id res chain seq x y z
N THR A 1 15.37 16.58 -9.79
CA THR A 1 14.92 16.93 -11.16
C THR A 1 15.11 15.70 -12.03
N ARG A 2 14.14 15.33 -12.87
CA ARG A 2 14.28 14.20 -13.81
C ARG A 2 14.50 14.77 -15.20
N ASP A 3 15.53 14.32 -15.89
CA ASP A 3 15.79 14.74 -17.26
C ASP A 3 14.81 14.06 -18.22
N ILE A 4 14.26 14.84 -19.15
CA ILE A 4 13.32 14.38 -20.19
C ILE A 4 13.94 14.77 -21.52
N ALA A 5 14.23 13.78 -22.36
CA ALA A 5 14.65 14.03 -23.73
C ALA A 5 13.46 14.46 -24.59
N PHE A 6 13.68 15.34 -25.57
CA PHE A 6 12.68 15.75 -26.55
C PHE A 6 13.07 15.26 -27.94
N GLN A 7 12.09 14.75 -28.69
CA GLN A 7 12.24 14.30 -30.06
C GLN A 7 11.52 15.27 -30.99
N ALA A 8 12.17 15.71 -32.05
CA ALA A 8 11.51 16.50 -33.09
C ALA A 8 10.53 15.61 -33.88
N VAL A 9 9.28 16.06 -34.01
CA VAL A 9 8.26 15.35 -34.78
C VAL A 9 8.14 16.01 -36.16
N LYS A 10 8.40 15.26 -37.23
CA LYS A 10 8.08 15.70 -38.59
C LYS A 10 6.57 15.62 -38.77
N THR A 11 5.90 16.76 -38.94
CA THR A 11 4.47 16.85 -39.25
C THR A 11 4.19 16.39 -40.68
N THR A 12 4.23 15.08 -40.92
CA THR A 12 3.80 14.46 -42.18
C THR A 12 2.42 13.84 -42.00
N GLY A 13 1.37 14.66 -42.06
CA GLY A 13 -0.02 14.22 -42.25
C GLY A 13 -0.72 13.54 -41.05
N LYS A 14 -1.93 14.03 -40.73
CA LYS A 14 -2.96 13.45 -39.83
C LYS A 14 -2.65 13.24 -38.33
N SER A 15 -1.46 13.53 -37.83
CA SER A 15 -1.23 13.65 -36.39
C SER A 15 -1.20 15.12 -36.01
N ALA A 16 -2.27 15.63 -35.41
CA ALA A 16 -2.30 16.99 -34.89
C ALA A 16 -1.14 17.16 -33.88
N PRO A 17 -0.34 18.24 -33.98
CA PRO A 17 0.66 18.55 -32.98
C PRO A 17 0.00 18.59 -31.60
N THR A 18 0.57 17.92 -30.61
CA THR A 18 0.10 18.07 -29.22
C THR A 18 0.43 19.45 -28.67
N ASP A 19 1.40 20.15 -29.28
CA ASP A 19 1.69 21.57 -29.13
C ASP A 19 2.37 22.14 -30.41
N ASP A 20 2.45 23.47 -30.50
CA ASP A 20 3.02 24.17 -31.67
C ASP A 20 4.56 24.12 -31.73
N SER A 21 5.21 23.41 -30.80
CA SER A 21 6.68 23.40 -30.69
C SER A 21 7.37 22.48 -31.70
N GLY A 22 6.63 21.52 -32.27
CA GLY A 22 7.19 20.45 -33.08
C GLY A 22 8.07 19.47 -32.29
N LEU A 23 8.09 19.54 -30.96
CA LEU A 23 8.79 18.63 -30.07
C LEU A 23 7.82 17.71 -29.36
N ARG A 24 8.27 16.49 -29.08
CA ARG A 24 7.56 15.52 -28.24
C ARG A 24 8.46 15.05 -27.11
N ALA A 25 7.95 15.08 -25.89
CA ALA A 25 8.63 14.51 -24.74
C ALA A 25 8.78 12.98 -24.89
N CYS A 26 9.99 12.50 -24.68
CA CYS A 26 10.32 11.08 -24.68
C CYS A 26 9.91 10.47 -23.33
N LEU A 27 8.68 9.97 -23.24
CA LEU A 27 8.14 9.34 -22.03
C LEU A 27 8.19 7.82 -22.17
N THR A 28 9.09 7.19 -21.42
CA THR A 28 9.19 5.72 -21.42
C THR A 28 8.05 5.09 -20.63
N PRO A 29 7.70 3.81 -20.90
CA PRO A 29 6.70 3.09 -20.10
C PRO A 29 7.02 3.06 -18.59
N GLU A 30 8.29 3.03 -18.22
CA GLU A 30 8.72 3.08 -16.81
C GLU A 30 8.46 4.45 -16.18
N MET A 31 8.70 5.54 -16.90
CA MET A 31 8.38 6.89 -16.43
C MET A 31 6.88 7.05 -16.23
N LEU A 32 6.08 6.59 -17.18
CA LEU A 32 4.61 6.63 -17.10
C LEU A 32 4.10 5.77 -15.94
N LYS A 33 4.64 4.57 -15.73
CA LYS A 33 4.28 3.71 -14.59
C LYS A 33 4.57 4.40 -13.25
N ASN A 34 5.72 5.07 -13.14
CA ASN A 34 6.08 5.86 -11.95
C ASN A 34 5.18 7.09 -11.74
N MET A 35 4.56 7.62 -12.80
CA MET A 35 3.53 8.66 -12.71
C MET A 35 2.14 8.10 -12.36
N GLY A 36 2.01 6.77 -12.18
CA GLY A 36 0.75 6.11 -11.84
C GLY A 36 -0.09 5.68 -13.04
N VAL A 37 0.46 5.68 -14.26
CA VAL A 37 -0.24 5.23 -15.46
C VAL A 37 -0.30 3.70 -15.50
N ASN A 38 -1.46 3.15 -15.84
CA ASN A 38 -1.65 1.71 -16.04
C ASN A 38 -1.12 1.29 -17.43
N THR A 39 0.20 1.22 -17.56
CA THR A 39 0.87 0.89 -18.84
C THR A 39 0.55 -0.53 -19.34
N GLY A 40 0.16 -1.44 -18.44
CA GLY A 40 -0.27 -2.80 -18.81
C GLY A 40 -1.61 -2.86 -19.53
N ALA A 41 -2.49 -1.87 -19.33
CA ALA A 41 -3.79 -1.80 -20.00
C ALA A 41 -3.70 -1.36 -21.46
N PHE A 42 -2.57 -0.80 -21.90
CA PHE A 42 -2.39 -0.26 -23.25
C PHE A 42 -1.35 -1.08 -24.02
N PRO A 43 -1.75 -1.84 -25.06
CA PRO A 43 -0.85 -2.75 -25.77
C PRO A 43 0.41 -2.10 -26.34
N LEU A 44 0.32 -0.84 -26.79
CA LEU A 44 1.46 -0.07 -27.31
C LEU A 44 2.50 0.25 -26.23
N LEU A 45 2.07 0.43 -24.97
CA LEU A 45 2.97 0.66 -23.84
C LEU A 45 3.48 -0.65 -23.26
N ALA A 46 2.63 -1.68 -23.18
CA ALA A 46 2.99 -2.99 -22.63
C ALA A 46 4.03 -3.74 -23.49
N LYS A 47 4.01 -3.54 -24.82
CA LYS A 47 4.94 -4.17 -25.77
C LYS A 47 6.12 -3.28 -26.16
N ALA A 48 6.18 -2.07 -25.63
CA ALA A 48 7.26 -1.13 -25.93
C ALA A 48 8.59 -1.67 -25.37
N ALA A 49 9.66 -1.57 -26.16
CA ALA A 49 11.00 -1.96 -25.72
C ALA A 49 11.47 -1.05 -24.57
N ALA A 50 12.32 -1.57 -23.68
CA ALA A 50 12.91 -0.78 -22.62
C ALA A 50 13.65 0.44 -23.20
N GLY A 51 13.39 1.63 -22.64
CA GLY A 51 13.96 2.89 -23.14
C GLY A 51 13.31 3.45 -24.41
N SER A 52 12.35 2.75 -25.04
CA SER A 52 11.59 3.34 -26.14
C SER A 52 10.59 4.39 -25.65
N CYS A 53 10.27 5.34 -26.53
CA CYS A 53 9.34 6.44 -26.29
C CYS A 53 8.19 6.36 -27.29
N PRO A 54 7.20 5.48 -27.04
CA PRO A 54 6.02 5.37 -27.87
C PRO A 54 5.23 6.68 -27.83
N ASP A 55 4.49 6.94 -28.90
CA ASP A 55 3.66 8.13 -28.98
C ASP A 55 2.52 8.09 -27.95
N LEU A 56 2.55 8.99 -26.96
CA LEU A 56 1.59 8.97 -25.85
C LEU A 56 0.14 9.14 -26.34
N ALA A 57 -0.08 10.03 -27.30
CA ALA A 57 -1.40 10.31 -27.86
C ALA A 57 -1.97 9.11 -28.64
N SER A 58 -1.12 8.36 -29.32
CA SER A 58 -1.50 7.10 -29.98
C SER A 58 -1.68 5.95 -28.98
N ALA A 59 -0.92 5.94 -27.88
CA ALA A 59 -0.93 4.87 -26.90
C ALA A 59 -2.10 4.96 -25.92
N ILE A 60 -2.47 6.16 -25.49
CA ILE A 60 -3.57 6.43 -24.56
C ILE A 60 -4.51 7.45 -25.19
N PRO A 61 -5.75 7.06 -25.55
CA PRO A 61 -6.73 7.99 -26.10
C PRO A 61 -6.93 9.20 -25.17
N ALA A 62 -6.99 10.40 -25.75
CA ALA A 62 -7.12 11.67 -25.03
C ALA A 62 -5.95 12.07 -24.11
N ALA A 63 -4.81 11.34 -24.13
CA ALA A 63 -3.59 11.82 -23.48
C ALA A 63 -2.87 12.88 -24.34
N ARG A 64 -2.27 13.88 -23.70
CA ARG A 64 -1.57 15.00 -24.37
C ARG A 64 -0.35 15.46 -23.57
N THR A 65 0.63 16.01 -24.28
CA THR A 65 1.80 16.67 -23.70
C THR A 65 1.95 18.06 -24.30
N ARG A 66 2.24 19.06 -23.47
CA ARG A 66 2.55 20.42 -23.91
C ARG A 66 3.78 20.94 -23.17
N PHE A 67 4.78 21.41 -23.91
CA PHE A 67 5.93 22.07 -23.31
C PHE A 67 5.79 23.59 -23.31
N ASP A 68 5.90 24.20 -22.13
CA ASP A 68 5.95 25.64 -21.92
C ASP A 68 7.41 26.08 -21.78
N PHE A 69 7.96 26.71 -22.84
CA PHE A 69 9.34 27.19 -22.85
C PHE A 69 9.58 28.34 -21.89
N ALA A 70 8.60 29.22 -21.69
CA ALA A 70 8.74 30.39 -20.84
C ALA A 70 8.85 29.99 -19.36
N GLN A 71 8.13 28.93 -18.97
CA GLN A 71 8.12 28.39 -17.62
C GLN A 71 9.04 27.18 -17.42
N GLN A 72 9.70 26.69 -18.48
CA GLN A 72 10.46 25.45 -18.49
C GLN A 72 9.67 24.26 -17.92
N ARG A 73 8.37 24.18 -18.23
CA ARG A 73 7.44 23.20 -17.66
C ARG A 73 6.87 22.29 -18.73
N LEU A 74 6.86 20.98 -18.46
CA LEU A 74 6.16 19.99 -19.26
C LEU A 74 4.82 19.65 -18.62
N ASP A 75 3.73 20.05 -19.27
CA ASP A 75 2.36 19.69 -18.88
C ASP A 75 2.00 18.34 -19.51
N ILE A 76 1.69 17.33 -18.68
CA ILE A 76 1.28 15.99 -19.11
C ILE A 76 -0.16 15.76 -18.66
N SER A 77 -1.07 15.53 -19.60
CA SER A 77 -2.48 15.24 -19.35
C SER A 77 -2.78 13.80 -19.69
N ILE A 78 -3.27 13.03 -18.70
CA ILE A 78 -3.60 11.62 -18.84
C ILE A 78 -5.01 11.40 -18.28
N PRO A 79 -5.93 10.75 -19.02
CA PRO A 79 -7.26 10.45 -18.50
C PRO A 79 -7.19 9.55 -17.26
N GLN A 80 -8.02 9.82 -16.25
CA GLN A 80 -8.05 9.03 -15.03
C GLN A 80 -8.32 7.54 -15.28
N ALA A 81 -9.09 7.19 -16.32
CA ALA A 81 -9.35 5.80 -16.72
C ALA A 81 -8.09 5.05 -17.16
N ALA A 82 -7.01 5.77 -17.53
CA ALA A 82 -5.72 5.21 -17.90
C ALA A 82 -4.74 5.12 -16.71
N MET A 83 -5.13 5.57 -15.52
CA MET A 83 -4.33 5.52 -14.31
C MET A 83 -4.56 4.21 -13.56
N VAL A 84 -3.59 3.79 -12.75
CA VAL A 84 -3.78 2.69 -11.81
C VAL A 84 -4.83 3.12 -10.78
N ALA A 85 -5.92 2.38 -10.69
CA ALA A 85 -6.96 2.62 -9.70
C ALA A 85 -6.40 2.28 -8.31
N SER A 86 -6.04 3.29 -7.54
CA SER A 86 -5.82 3.15 -6.11
C SER A 86 -7.06 3.62 -5.38
N ALA A 87 -7.61 2.77 -4.49
CA ALA A 87 -8.63 3.22 -3.56
C ALA A 87 -8.04 4.35 -2.69
N ARG A 88 -8.87 5.33 -2.30
CA ARG A 88 -8.42 6.38 -1.38
C ARG A 88 -7.90 5.72 -0.09
N GLY A 89 -6.65 6.01 0.27
CA GLY A 89 -5.99 5.40 1.43
C GLY A 89 -5.28 4.07 1.16
N TYR A 90 -5.17 3.64 -0.10
CA TYR A 90 -4.39 2.44 -0.45
C TYR A 90 -2.90 2.63 -0.17
N ILE A 91 -2.30 1.65 0.50
CA ILE A 91 -0.86 1.59 0.80
C ILE A 91 -0.28 0.36 0.07
N PRO A 92 0.68 0.55 -0.86
CA PRO A 92 1.30 -0.56 -1.56
C PRO A 92 1.93 -1.60 -0.61
N PRO A 93 1.84 -2.91 -0.92
CA PRO A 93 2.37 -3.99 -0.06
C PRO A 93 3.86 -3.88 0.26
N GLN A 94 4.65 -3.26 -0.63
CA GLN A 94 6.08 -3.02 -0.42
C GLN A 94 6.39 -2.08 0.77
N TYR A 95 5.40 -1.34 1.27
CA TYR A 95 5.52 -0.49 2.45
C TYR A 95 4.98 -1.16 3.72
N TRP A 96 4.49 -2.40 3.63
CA TRP A 96 4.05 -3.13 4.81
C TRP A 96 5.28 -3.66 5.55
N ASP A 97 5.34 -3.38 6.84
CA ASP A 97 6.40 -3.86 7.72
C ASP A 97 5.90 -5.10 8.48
N GLU A 98 6.66 -6.19 8.42
CA GLU A 98 6.35 -7.40 9.20
C GLU A 98 6.65 -7.22 10.70
N GLY A 99 7.37 -6.16 11.05
CA GLY A 99 7.82 -5.86 12.39
C GLY A 99 9.12 -6.60 12.73
N ILE A 100 9.45 -6.59 14.01
CA ILE A 100 10.66 -7.23 14.53
C ILE A 100 10.37 -8.61 15.11
N ASN A 101 11.41 -9.45 15.13
CA ASN A 101 11.36 -10.71 15.85
C ASN A 101 11.26 -10.43 17.36
N ALA A 102 10.26 -10.99 18.04
CA ALA A 102 9.98 -10.69 19.43
C ALA A 102 9.27 -11.83 20.16
N LEU A 103 9.59 -12.00 21.44
CA LEU A 103 8.80 -12.79 22.39
C LEU A 103 7.80 -11.87 23.11
N LEU A 104 6.59 -12.37 23.34
CA LEU A 104 5.49 -11.65 23.97
C LEU A 104 4.97 -12.46 25.16
N LEU A 105 4.72 -11.77 26.27
CA LEU A 105 4.06 -12.34 27.44
C LEU A 105 3.16 -11.29 28.09
N ASN A 106 1.86 -11.55 28.08
CA ASN A 106 0.85 -10.77 28.78
C ASN A 106 0.18 -11.66 29.82
N TYR A 107 -0.13 -11.12 30.99
CA TYR A 107 -0.81 -11.86 32.04
C TYR A 107 -2.01 -11.09 32.58
N THR A 108 -3.00 -11.82 33.09
CA THR A 108 -4.15 -11.26 33.79
C THR A 108 -4.41 -12.11 35.01
N PHE A 109 -4.33 -11.52 36.19
CA PHE A 109 -4.57 -12.20 37.45
C PHE A 109 -5.75 -11.55 38.17
N THR A 110 -6.75 -12.34 38.53
CA THR A 110 -7.94 -11.88 39.25
C THR A 110 -8.21 -12.82 40.41
N GLY A 111 -8.68 -12.26 41.53
CA GLY A 111 -9.10 -13.05 42.69
C GLY A 111 -10.38 -12.49 43.30
N ALA A 112 -11.20 -13.37 43.85
CA ALA A 112 -12.41 -13.03 44.58
C ALA A 112 -12.51 -13.84 45.89
N ASN A 113 -13.09 -13.24 46.91
CA ASN A 113 -13.41 -13.88 48.17
C ASN A 113 -14.90 -13.68 48.45
N SER A 114 -15.60 -14.75 48.80
CA SER A 114 -17.02 -14.78 49.13
C SER A 114 -17.20 -15.39 50.51
N GLN A 115 -18.05 -14.78 51.33
CA GLN A 115 -18.39 -15.27 52.67
C GLN A 115 -19.92 -15.31 52.81
N ASP A 116 -20.44 -16.49 53.13
CA ASP A 116 -21.85 -16.61 53.52
C ASP A 116 -22.04 -16.08 54.95
N ARG A 117 -23.06 -15.24 55.15
CA ARG A 117 -23.41 -14.62 56.43
C ARG A 117 -24.45 -15.40 57.22
N SER A 118 -24.95 -16.51 56.67
CA SER A 118 -25.88 -17.40 57.35
C SER A 118 -25.20 -18.11 58.53
N PRO A 119 -25.94 -18.51 59.59
CA PRO A 119 -25.37 -19.31 60.68
C PRO A 119 -24.81 -20.63 60.14
N GLY A 120 -23.50 -20.85 60.30
CA GLY A 120 -22.80 -22.00 59.71
C GLY A 120 -22.33 -21.81 58.25
N GLY A 121 -22.32 -20.58 57.74
CA GLY A 121 -21.91 -20.26 56.37
C GLY A 121 -20.41 -20.42 56.10
N SER A 122 -20.08 -20.92 54.91
CA SER A 122 -18.72 -21.17 54.43
C SER A 122 -18.05 -19.94 53.82
N ALA A 123 -16.72 -19.99 53.73
CA ALA A 123 -15.89 -19.02 53.01
C ALA A 123 -15.36 -19.66 51.73
N GLU A 124 -15.31 -18.91 50.63
CA GLU A 124 -14.75 -19.36 49.35
C GLU A 124 -13.81 -18.30 48.77
N ASN A 125 -12.59 -18.73 48.43
CA ASN A 125 -11.63 -17.94 47.66
C ASN A 125 -11.50 -18.52 46.25
N SER A 126 -11.49 -17.67 45.24
CA SER A 126 -11.20 -18.03 43.86
C SER A 126 -10.09 -17.16 43.29
N TYR A 127 -9.19 -17.78 42.55
CA TYR A 127 -8.09 -17.14 41.85
C TYR A 127 -8.04 -17.63 40.40
N PHE A 128 -7.79 -16.70 39.49
CA PHE A 128 -7.64 -16.95 38.07
C PHE A 128 -6.38 -16.27 37.57
N LEU A 129 -5.59 -16.99 36.78
CA LEU A 129 -4.45 -16.48 36.04
C LEU A 129 -4.62 -16.84 34.57
N GLY A 130 -4.75 -15.83 33.71
CA GLY A 130 -4.62 -15.96 32.26
C GLY A 130 -3.22 -15.56 31.82
N LEU A 131 -2.57 -16.40 31.01
CA LEU A 131 -1.28 -16.15 30.38
C LEU A 131 -1.46 -16.16 28.86
N ASN A 132 -1.15 -15.02 28.24
CA ASN A 132 -1.14 -14.82 26.79
C ASN A 132 0.32 -14.74 26.35
N SER A 133 0.87 -15.83 25.85
CA SER A 133 2.24 -15.87 25.33
C SER A 133 2.25 -15.76 23.81
N GLY A 134 3.37 -15.33 23.24
CA GLY A 134 3.48 -15.22 21.79
C GLY A 134 4.91 -15.10 21.30
N LEU A 135 5.08 -15.37 20.01
CA LEU A 135 6.33 -15.28 19.29
C LEU A 135 6.08 -14.68 17.91
N ASN A 136 6.84 -13.64 17.57
CA ASN A 136 6.89 -13.06 16.23
C ASN A 136 8.22 -13.44 15.59
N LEU A 137 8.19 -14.10 14.43
CA LEU A 137 9.37 -14.34 13.57
C LEU A 137 9.04 -13.97 12.12
N GLY A 138 9.56 -12.84 11.65
CA GLY A 138 9.19 -12.28 10.35
C GLY A 138 7.66 -12.18 10.22
N ALA A 139 7.10 -12.72 9.15
CA ALA A 139 5.65 -12.72 8.91
C ALA A 139 4.85 -13.68 9.82
N TRP A 140 5.51 -14.61 10.54
CA TRP A 140 4.85 -15.57 11.40
C TRP A 140 4.50 -15.00 12.78
N ARG A 141 3.26 -15.23 13.23
CA ARG A 141 2.73 -14.76 14.51
C ARG A 141 2.11 -15.93 15.26
N LEU A 142 2.87 -16.53 16.17
CA LEU A 142 2.39 -17.59 17.07
C LEU A 142 1.82 -16.95 18.34
N ARG A 143 0.67 -17.43 18.80
CA ARG A 143 -0.01 -16.99 20.02
C ARG A 143 -0.50 -18.22 20.78
N ASP A 144 -0.34 -18.20 22.10
CA ASP A 144 -0.85 -19.22 23.01
C ASP A 144 -1.59 -18.57 24.17
N TYR A 145 -2.71 -19.17 24.56
CA TYR A 145 -3.53 -18.72 25.68
C TYR A 145 -3.72 -19.86 26.67
N SER A 146 -3.09 -19.70 27.83
CA SER A 146 -3.12 -20.65 28.93
C SER A 146 -3.87 -20.04 30.12
N THR A 147 -4.64 -20.85 30.84
CA THR A 147 -5.35 -20.40 32.04
C THR A 147 -5.09 -21.33 33.21
N TRP A 148 -5.07 -20.75 34.40
CA TRP A 148 -4.96 -21.46 35.67
C TRP A 148 -6.03 -20.94 36.63
N ASN A 149 -6.67 -21.85 37.33
CA ASN A 149 -7.73 -21.55 38.30
C ASN A 149 -7.41 -22.26 39.62
N ALA A 150 -7.62 -21.58 40.75
CA ALA A 150 -7.59 -22.17 42.07
C ALA A 150 -8.80 -21.70 42.88
N ASN A 151 -9.53 -22.64 43.46
CA ASN A 151 -10.62 -22.37 44.37
C ASN A 151 -10.34 -23.09 45.69
N SER A 152 -10.52 -22.41 46.82
CA SER A 152 -10.49 -23.01 48.15
C SER A 152 -11.71 -22.57 48.95
N GLY A 153 -12.31 -23.49 49.69
CA GLY A 153 -13.35 -23.15 50.64
C GLY A 153 -13.26 -24.03 51.88
N ASP A 154 -13.55 -23.44 53.03
CA ASP A 154 -13.67 -24.17 54.29
C ASP A 154 -15.11 -24.68 54.43
N GLN A 155 -15.28 -26.00 54.58
CA GLN A 155 -16.55 -26.64 54.91
C GLN A 155 -16.84 -26.58 56.41
#